data_AF-A0A493T0E3-F1
#
_entry.id   AF-A0A493T0E3-F1
#
_cell.length_a   1.000
_cell.length_b   1.000
_cell.length_c   1.000
_cell.angle_alpha   90.00
_cell.angle_beta   90.00
_cell.angle_gamma   90.00
#
_symmetry.space_group_name_H-M   'P 1'
#
loop_
_entity.id
_entity.type
_entity.pdbx_description
1 polymer ?
#
loop_
_entity_poly.entity_id
_entity_poly.type
_entity_poly.pdbx_seq_one_letter_code
_entity_poly.pdbx_strand_id
1 'polypeptide(L)' 'IGDGETILQRVQSIPGNDQCCDCGQPDPRWASINLGILLCIECSGIHRYFRSLTLDSWEPELLKVSGGF' A
#
# COMPACT_ATOMS: atom_id res chain seq x y z
N ILE A 1 -8.78 32.11 5.41
CA ILE A 1 -7.72 31.76 4.43
C ILE A 1 -6.67 30.96 5.19
N GLY A 2 -6.35 29.73 4.83
CA GLY A 2 -7.23 28.55 4.74
C GLY A 2 -6.98 27.69 6.00
N ASP A 3 -7.01 26.37 6.03
CA ASP A 3 -6.83 25.41 4.96
C ASP A 3 -7.54 24.11 5.36
N GLY A 4 -8.32 23.52 4.44
CA GLY A 4 -8.90 22.20 4.60
C GLY A 4 -7.82 21.12 4.49
N GLU A 5 -6.91 21.08 5.45
CA GLU A 5 -5.83 20.12 5.47
C GLU A 5 -6.41 18.72 5.74
N THR A 6 -6.24 17.85 4.75
CA THR A 6 -6.68 16.46 4.83
C THR A 6 -5.76 15.66 5.76
N ILE A 7 -6.29 14.58 6.34
CA ILE A 7 -5.49 13.63 7.15
C ILE A 7 -4.29 13.14 6.34
N LEU A 8 -4.46 12.93 5.04
CA LEU A 8 -3.38 12.53 4.15
C LEU A 8 -2.23 13.55 4.14
N GLN A 9 -2.54 14.84 4.01
CA GLN A 9 -1.52 15.91 4.03
C GLN A 9 -0.77 15.95 5.37
N ARG A 10 -1.47 15.72 6.49
CA ARG A 10 -0.85 15.65 7.82
C ARG A 10 0.09 14.45 7.97
N VAL A 11 -0.27 13.31 7.41
CA VAL A 11 0.58 12.12 7.50
C VAL A 11 1.77 12.22 6.55
N GLN A 12 1.57 12.78 5.34
CA GLN A 12 2.64 13.02 4.37
C GLN A 12 3.63 14.11 4.82
N SER A 13 3.23 15.03 5.71
CA SER A 13 4.15 16.06 6.25
C SER A 13 5.15 15.52 7.28
N ILE A 14 4.97 14.29 7.76
CA ILE A 14 5.93 13.61 8.63
C ILE A 14 7.17 13.24 7.80
N PRO A 15 8.39 13.57 8.27
CA PRO A 15 9.62 13.22 7.55
C PRO A 15 9.70 11.72 7.25
N GLY A 16 9.98 11.36 5.99
CA GLY A 16 10.05 9.98 5.52
C GLY A 16 8.72 9.39 5.01
N ASN A 17 7.60 10.10 5.19
CA ASN A 17 6.30 9.71 4.62
C ASN A 17 6.04 10.32 3.23
N ASP A 18 7.03 10.95 2.63
CA ASP A 18 6.98 11.46 1.26
C ASP A 18 7.24 10.37 0.22
N GLN A 19 7.62 9.16 0.65
CA GLN A 19 7.98 8.03 -0.20
C GLN A 19 7.26 6.73 0.19
N CYS A 20 7.00 5.90 -0.82
CA CYS A 20 6.50 4.55 -0.63
C CYS A 20 7.52 3.71 0.14
N CYS A 21 7.07 3.02 1.19
CA CYS A 21 7.92 2.18 2.03
C CYS A 21 8.59 1.03 1.27
N ASP A 22 7.97 0.53 0.20
CA ASP A 22 8.45 -0.65 -0.53
C ASP A 22 9.38 -0.30 -1.69
N CYS A 23 9.03 0.71 -2.48
CA CYS A 23 9.71 1.01 -3.75
C CYS A 23 10.35 2.40 -3.78
N GLY A 24 10.15 3.23 -2.76
CA GLY A 24 10.68 4.59 -2.67
C GLY A 24 10.03 5.61 -3.62
N GLN A 25 9.01 5.22 -4.39
CA GLN A 25 8.30 6.17 -5.26
C GLN A 25 7.65 7.29 -4.43
N PRO A 26 7.71 8.55 -4.91
CA PRO A 26 7.19 9.69 -4.16
C PRO A 26 5.66 9.69 -4.10
N ASP A 27 5.13 10.53 -3.21
CA ASP A 27 3.68 10.79 -3.05
C ASP A 27 2.84 9.52 -2.80
N PRO A 28 3.16 8.71 -1.78
CA PRO A 28 2.34 7.54 -1.45
C PRO A 28 0.96 7.99 -0.97
N ARG A 29 -0.09 7.38 -1.54
CA ARG A 29 -1.50 7.75 -1.29
C ARG A 29 -2.24 6.75 -0.41
N TRP A 30 -1.64 5.60 -0.13
CA TRP A 30 -2.23 4.53 0.65
C TRP A 30 -1.46 4.33 1.95
N ALA A 31 -2.14 3.91 3.01
CA ALA A 31 -1.54 3.66 4.31
C ALA A 31 -1.90 2.26 4.81
N SER A 32 -0.92 1.52 5.32
CA SER A 32 -1.15 0.31 6.10
C SER A 32 -1.20 0.68 7.58
N ILE A 33 -2.40 0.72 8.15
CA ILE A 33 -2.64 1.18 9.53
C ILE A 33 -1.92 0.27 10.55
N ASN A 34 -1.92 -1.04 10.29
CA ASN A 34 -1.32 -2.03 11.19
C ASN A 34 0.20 -1.90 11.28
N LEU A 35 0.84 -1.46 10.19
CA LEU A 35 2.30 -1.35 10.08
C LEU A 35 2.79 0.09 10.24
N GLY A 36 1.89 1.08 10.16
CA GLY A 36 2.25 2.50 10.23
C GLY A 36 3.07 2.98 9.02
N ILE A 37 2.89 2.38 7.85
CA ILE A 37 3.65 2.70 6.63
C ILE A 37 2.75 3.30 5.53
N LEU A 38 3.36 4.07 4.64
CA LEU A 38 2.72 4.56 3.42
C LEU A 38 3.19 3.80 2.17
N LEU A 39 2.27 3.57 1.24
CA LEU A 39 2.47 2.79 0.01
C LEU A 39 1.96 3.56 -1.22
N CYS A 40 2.64 3.38 -2.35
CA CYS A 40 2.09 3.74 -3.66
C CYS A 40 0.94 2.79 -4.04
N ILE A 41 0.20 3.11 -5.10
CA ILE A 41 -0.95 2.31 -5.53
C ILE A 41 -0.56 0.89 -5.98
N GLU A 42 0.60 0.75 -6.61
CA GLU A 42 1.11 -0.55 -7.07
C GLU A 42 1.48 -1.44 -5.87
N CYS A 43 2.25 -0.92 -4.92
CA CYS A 43 2.65 -1.65 -3.71
C CYS A 43 1.46 -1.90 -2.78
N SER A 44 0.48 -1.01 -2.68
CA SER A 44 -0.74 -1.28 -1.92
C SER A 44 -1.58 -2.40 -2.54
N GLY A 45 -1.62 -2.48 -3.88
CA GLY A 45 -2.25 -3.57 -4.62
C GLY A 45 -1.59 -4.93 -4.35
N ILE A 46 -0.26 -4.96 -4.35
CA ILE A 46 0.58 -6.11 -3.96
C ILE A 46 0.16 -6.61 -2.58
N HIS A 47 0.22 -5.77 -1.54
CA HIS A 47 -0.13 -6.15 -0.16
C HIS A 47 -1.59 -6.61 -0.01
N ARG A 48 -2.50 -6.12 -0.85
CA ARG A 48 -3.91 -6.57 -0.88
C ARG A 48 -4.07 -7.92 -1.60
N TYR A 49 -3.17 -8.24 -2.53
CA TYR A 49 -3.22 -9.45 -3.35
C TYR A 49 -2.46 -10.62 -2.72
N PHE A 50 -1.50 -10.37 -1.82
CA PHE A 50 -0.88 -11.46 -1.04
C PHE A 50 -1.89 -12.03 -0.05
N ARG A 51 -2.25 -13.29 -0.31
CA ARG A 51 -2.93 -14.19 0.62
C ARG A 51 -1.91 -15.21 1.12
N SER A 52 -2.06 -15.67 2.35
CA SER A 52 -1.23 -16.72 2.94
C SER A 52 -1.48 -18.05 2.24
N LEU A 53 -0.42 -18.65 1.68
CA LEU A 53 -0.48 -19.97 1.05
C LEU A 53 -0.86 -21.10 2.03
N THR A 54 -0.70 -20.86 3.33
CA THR A 54 -0.93 -21.89 4.36
C THR A 54 -2.16 -21.64 5.21
N LEU A 55 -2.65 -20.40 5.29
CA LEU A 55 -3.75 -20.02 6.19
C LEU A 55 -5.04 -19.66 5.46
N ASP A 56 -4.96 -19.20 4.21
CA ASP A 56 -6.15 -18.89 3.43
C ASP A 56 -6.67 -20.14 2.71
N SER A 57 -7.99 -20.29 2.62
CA SER A 57 -8.62 -21.29 1.76
C SER A 57 -8.58 -20.81 0.32
N TRP A 58 -7.89 -21.54 -0.55
CA TRP A 58 -7.72 -21.19 -1.96
C TRP A 58 -8.75 -21.90 -2.83
N GLU A 59 -9.56 -21.15 -3.57
CA GLU A 59 -10.41 -21.71 -4.62
C GLU A 59 -9.56 -21.98 -5.87
N PRO A 60 -9.66 -23.16 -6.50
CA PRO A 60 -8.77 -23.57 -7.60
C PRO A 60 -8.84 -22.64 -8.82
N GLU A 61 -9.93 -21.91 -9.02
CA GLU A 61 -10.12 -20.95 -10.12
C GLU A 61 -9.30 -19.66 -9.94
N LEU A 62 -8.87 -19.35 -8.72
CA LEU A 62 -8.09 -18.16 -8.36
C LEU A 62 -6.58 -18.38 -8.47
N LEU A 63 -6.13 -19.63 -8.70
CA LEU A 63 -4.72 -19.99 -8.86
C LEU A 63 -4.16 -19.65 -10.27
N LYS A 64 -4.50 -18.48 -10.80
CA LYS A 64 -3.86 -17.93 -12.01
C LYS A 64 -2.75 -16.99 -11.59
N VAL A 65 -1.55 -17.53 -11.38
CA VAL A 65 -0.32 -16.73 -11.28
C VAL A 65 0.01 -16.23 -12.69
N SER A 66 -0.47 -15.04 -13.04
CA SER A 66 0.03 -14.30 -14.19
C SER A 66 1.41 -13.76 -13.84
N GLY A 67 2.45 -14.54 -14.16
CA GLY A 67 3.84 -14.08 -14.09
C GLY A 67 4.08 -13.01 -15.13
N GLY A 68 4.05 -11.75 -14.71
CA GLY A 68 4.50 -10.60 -15.49
C GLY A 68 5.58 -9.88 -14.70
N PHE A 69 6.82 -9.98 -15.16
CA PHE A 69 7.82 -8.94 -14.95
C PHE A 69 7.51 -7.78 -15.90
#